data_AF-A0A318Y9G4-F1
#
_entry.id   AF-A0A318Y9G4-F1
#
_cell.length_a   1.000
_cell.length_b   1.000
_cell.length_c   1.000
_cell.angle_alpha   90.00
_cell.angle_beta   90.00
_cell.angle_gamma   90.00
#
_symmetry.space_group_name_H-M   'P 1'
#
loop_
_entity.id
_entity.type
_entity.pdbx_description
1 polymer ?
#
loop_
_entity_poly.entity_id
_entity_poly.type
_entity_poly.pdbx_seq_one_letter_code
_entity_poly.pdbx_strand_id
1 'polypeptide(L)' 'MDRSATSGNNGSGRATNGTHSDLPDLATYQAQWAKIHDDTVRQINEALEQEKKRITNRPKQSPSS' A
#
# COMPACT_ATOMS: atom_id res chain seq x y z
N MET A 1 20.59 -40.85 50.69
CA MET A 1 19.89 -39.62 51.13
C MET A 1 20.56 -38.48 50.38
N ASP A 2 19.95 -37.44 49.83
CA ASP A 2 18.59 -36.98 49.55
C ASP A 2 18.80 -35.85 48.50
N ARG A 3 17.71 -35.25 48.00
CA ARG A 3 17.60 -34.39 46.83
C ARG A 3 18.31 -33.04 46.98
N SER A 4 18.67 -32.43 45.85
CA SER A 4 18.69 -30.97 45.73
C SER A 4 18.41 -30.55 44.29
N ALA A 5 17.13 -30.30 44.04
CA ALA A 5 16.66 -29.57 42.88
C ALA A 5 17.24 -28.16 42.92
N THR A 6 18.11 -27.83 41.97
CA THR A 6 18.54 -26.44 41.78
C THR A 6 17.51 -25.77 40.89
N SER A 7 16.45 -25.25 41.52
CA SER A 7 15.66 -24.15 40.96
C SER A 7 16.52 -22.89 41.10
N GLY A 8 17.13 -22.50 39.99
CA GLY A 8 17.97 -21.31 39.88
C GLY A 8 17.51 -20.48 38.68
N ASN A 9 16.35 -19.87 38.83
CA ASN A 9 15.89 -18.77 37.99
C ASN A 9 16.86 -17.59 38.12
N ASN A 10 17.68 -17.33 37.10
CA ASN A 10 17.93 -15.98 36.57
C ASN A 10 19.03 -16.01 35.50
N GLY A 11 18.74 -15.37 34.37
CA GLY A 11 19.75 -14.93 33.43
C GLY A 11 19.89 -15.79 32.18
N SER A 12 18.93 -15.69 31.27
CA SER A 12 19.23 -15.87 29.85
C SER A 12 18.32 -14.99 29.03
N GLY A 13 18.88 -13.87 28.57
CA GLY A 13 18.27 -13.09 27.51
C GLY A 13 18.09 -13.96 26.28
N ARG A 14 16.82 -14.17 25.89
CA ARG A 14 16.41 -14.44 24.52
C ARG A 14 14.89 -14.32 24.46
N ALA A 15 14.42 -13.12 24.17
CA ALA A 15 13.14 -12.97 23.48
C ALA A 15 13.33 -13.52 22.06
N THR A 16 13.20 -14.84 21.89
CA THR A 16 13.13 -15.46 20.56
C THR A 16 11.89 -16.33 20.51
N ASN A 17 10.83 -15.75 19.95
CA ASN A 17 9.72 -16.37 19.22
C ASN A 17 8.88 -15.18 18.69
N GLY A 18 9.10 -14.61 17.51
CA GLY A 18 9.52 -15.26 16.27
C GLY A 18 8.34 -15.56 15.35
N THR A 19 7.33 -14.69 15.30
CA THR A 19 6.48 -14.49 14.11
C THR A 19 5.95 -13.06 14.16
N HIS A 20 6.83 -12.08 13.88
CA HIS A 20 6.32 -10.79 13.44
C HIS A 20 5.80 -11.08 12.04
N SER A 21 4.49 -11.33 11.92
CA SER A 21 3.86 -11.54 10.62
C SER A 21 4.28 -10.36 9.74
N ASP A 22 5.07 -10.60 8.69
CA ASP A 22 5.48 -9.61 7.68
C ASP A 22 4.27 -9.09 6.86
N LEU A 23 3.06 -9.27 7.39
CA LEU A 23 1.84 -8.77 6.84
C LEU A 23 1.70 -7.31 7.27
N PRO A 24 1.49 -6.39 6.32
CA PRO A 24 1.16 -5.02 6.64
C PRO A 24 -0.01 -5.01 7.63
N ASP A 25 0.08 -4.14 8.64
CA ASP A 25 -1.06 -3.93 9.52
C ASP A 25 -2.24 -3.33 8.73
N LEU A 26 -3.44 -3.40 9.31
CA LEU A 26 -4.65 -2.88 8.67
C LEU A 26 -4.50 -1.40 8.26
N ALA A 27 -3.81 -0.60 9.08
CA ALA A 27 -3.55 0.81 8.81
C ALA A 27 -2.68 1.00 7.57
N THR A 28 -1.67 0.16 7.37
CA THR A 28 -0.79 0.16 6.20
C THR A 28 -1.57 -0.18 4.94
N TYR A 29 -2.44 -1.20 4.99
CA TYR A 29 -3.33 -1.52 3.87
C TYR A 29 -4.26 -0.35 3.55
N GLN A 30 -4.88 0.27 4.55
CA GLN A 30 -5.75 1.43 4.35
C GLN A 30 -5.02 2.61 3.72
N ALA A 31 -3.80 2.91 4.16
CA ALA A 31 -2.97 3.97 3.58
C ALA A 31 -2.58 3.67 2.13
N GLN A 32 -2.25 2.42 1.81
CA GLN A 32 -1.97 1.98 0.45
C GLN A 32 -3.21 2.14 -0.45
N TRP A 33 -4.38 1.73 0.03
CA TRP A 33 -5.63 1.90 -0.69
C TRP A 33 -5.99 3.35 -0.93
N ALA A 34 -5.84 4.23 0.07
CA ALA A 34 -6.05 5.66 -0.09
C ALA A 34 -5.14 6.25 -1.18
N LYS A 35 -3.86 5.90 -1.16
CA LYS A 35 -2.90 6.34 -2.18
C LYS A 35 -3.27 5.88 -3.59
N ILE A 36 -3.65 4.62 -3.74
CA ILE A 36 -4.08 4.05 -5.04
C ILE A 36 -5.35 4.75 -5.54
N HIS A 37 -6.31 4.96 -4.65
CA HIS A 37 -7.56 5.65 -4.95
C HIS A 37 -7.29 7.06 -5.48
N ASP A 38 -6.52 7.85 -4.75
CA ASP A 38 -6.25 9.25 -5.09
C ASP A 38 -5.50 9.36 -6.43
N ASP A 39 -4.52 8.49 -6.66
CA ASP A 39 -3.77 8.47 -7.92
C ASP A 39 -4.66 8.07 -9.10
N THR A 40 -5.55 7.09 -8.91
CA THR A 40 -6.48 6.65 -9.96
C THR A 40 -7.47 7.76 -10.32
N VAL A 41 -8.03 8.46 -9.32
CA VAL A 41 -8.93 9.61 -9.56
C VAL A 41 -8.21 10.72 -10.33
N ARG A 42 -6.96 11.03 -9.98
CA ARG A 42 -6.15 12.00 -10.70
C ARG A 42 -5.94 11.59 -12.16
N GLN A 43 -5.54 10.35 -12.41
CA GLN A 43 -5.32 9.85 -13.78
C GLN A 43 -6.59 9.89 -14.63
N ILE A 44 -7.75 9.54 -14.06
CA ILE A 44 -9.04 9.63 -14.76
C ILE A 44 -9.34 11.06 -15.16
N ASN A 45 -9.19 12.01 -14.22
CA ASN A 45 -9.45 13.42 -14.49
C ASN A 45 -8.51 13.97 -15.58
N GLU A 46 -7.22 13.64 -15.52
CA GLU A 46 -6.24 14.04 -16.54
C GLU A 46 -6.60 13.47 -17.92
N ALA A 47 -7.02 12.20 -17.98
CA ALA A 47 -7.45 11.56 -19.22
C ALA A 47 -8.69 12.25 -19.82
N LEU A 48 -9.69 12.58 -18.99
CA LEU A 48 -10.89 13.29 -19.41
C LEU A 48 -10.56 14.70 -19.91
N GLU A 49 -9.68 15.43 -19.24
CA GLU A 49 -9.23 16.74 -19.69
C GLU A 49 -8.48 16.67 -21.03
N GLN A 50 -7.64 15.66 -21.22
CA GLN A 50 -6.95 15.42 -22.49
C GLN A 50 -7.93 15.08 -23.61
N GLU A 51 -8.92 14.24 -23.35
CA GLU A 51 -9.95 13.89 -24.34
C GLU A 51 -10.75 15.14 -24.76
N LYS A 52 -11.18 15.95 -23.80
CA LYS A 52 -11.85 17.23 -24.07
C LYS A 52 -11.00 18.14 -24.96
N LYS A 53 -9.70 18.26 -24.67
CA LYS A 53 -8.75 19.04 -25.50
C LYS A 53 -8.61 18.46 -26.91
N ARG A 54 -8.56 17.14 -27.07
CA ARG A 54 -8.49 16.48 -28.39
C ARG A 54 -9.74 16.72 -29.22
N ILE A 55 -10.92 16.68 -28.61
CA ILE A 55 -12.19 16.95 -29.30
C ILE A 55 -12.26 18.42 -29.73
N THR A 56 -11.86 19.36 -28.84
CA THR A 56 -11.83 20.80 -29.17
C THR A 56 -10.80 21.13 -30.24
N ASN A 57 -9.63 20.47 -30.24
CA ASN A 57 -8.56 20.70 -31.21
C ASN A 57 -8.67 19.85 -32.47
N ARG A 58 -9.73 19.05 -32.64
CA ARG A 58 -9.96 18.34 -33.90
C ARG A 58 -10.24 19.41 -34.96
N PRO A 59 -9.36 19.61 -35.96
CA PRO A 59 -9.70 20.49 -37.07
C PRO A 59 -10.98 19.90 -37.67
N LYS A 60 -12.03 20.72 -37.75
CA LYS A 60 -13.18 20.42 -38.60
C LYS A 60 -12.57 20.18 -39.98
N GLN A 61 -12.48 18.92 -40.40
CA GLN A 61 -12.22 18.61 -41.79
C GLN A 61 -13.44 19.17 -42.52
N SER A 62 -13.31 20.40 -43.00
CA SER A 62 -14.20 20.94 -43.99
C SER A 62 -14.15 19.95 -45.15
N PRO A 63 -15.26 19.32 -45.54
CA PRO A 63 -15.27 18.56 -46.77
C PRO A 63 -14.91 19.56 -47.87
N SER A 64 -13.74 19.36 -48.49
CA SER A 64 -13.35 20.12 -49.68
C SER A 64 -14.29 19.71 -50.80
N SER A 65 -14.76 20.73 -51.54
CA SER A 65 -15.81 20.68 -52.57
C SER A 65 -15.59 19.65 -53.67
#